data_AF-A0AAW2ZKD8-F1
#
_entry.id   AF-A0AAW2ZKD8-F1
#
_cell.length_a   1.000
_cell.length_b   1.000
_cell.length_c   1.000
_cell.angle_alpha   90.00
_cell.angle_beta   90.00
_cell.angle_gamma   90.00
#
_symmetry.space_group_name_H-M   'P 1'
#
loop_
_entity.id
_entity.type
_entity.pdbx_description
1 polymer ?
#
loop_
_entity_poly.entity_id
_entity_poly.type
_entity_poly.pdbx_seq_one_letter_code
_entity_poly.pdbx_strand_id
1 'polypeptide(L)'
;MVDINKYTYIPRWIVIWLILGNLIAGWDALYVVLRPLSADGGILSFFFPAHKLYILRDKRYADDVDAFVVAQAVIGLSEVILSLFAVGLQWYSVKRRPLACLLALIACVMTSAKTIMYVAIESLDGFKYTKHNNIINLTLYFILPMGLWTIAPAIAAYDLVKRLDTAMVTVIEDEKNKIK
;
A
#
# COMPACT_ATOMS: atom_id res chain seq x y z
N MET A 1 28.81 4.45 -19.67
CA MET A 1 27.79 3.65 -18.97
C MET A 1 26.45 4.13 -19.47
N VAL A 2 25.60 3.24 -20.01
CA VAL A 2 24.33 3.62 -20.62
C VAL A 2 23.41 4.32 -19.61
N ASP A 3 22.71 5.39 -20.03
CA ASP A 3 21.77 6.09 -19.15
C ASP A 3 20.44 5.33 -19.09
N ILE A 4 20.24 4.60 -17.99
CA ILE A 4 19.00 3.86 -17.71
C ILE A 4 17.93 4.69 -17.00
N ASN A 5 18.24 5.91 -16.55
CA ASN A 5 17.35 6.70 -15.70
C ASN A 5 16.08 7.18 -16.42
N LYS A 6 16.09 7.12 -17.76
CA LYS A 6 14.91 7.34 -18.62
C LYS A 6 13.90 6.18 -18.56
N TYR A 7 14.33 4.98 -18.17
CA TYR A 7 13.46 3.82 -18.02
C TYR A 7 13.03 3.62 -16.57
N THR A 8 13.94 3.86 -15.62
CA THR A 8 13.74 3.54 -14.21
C THR A 8 13.11 4.66 -13.38
N TYR A 9 12.11 5.36 -13.89
CA TYR A 9 11.35 6.34 -13.08
C TYR A 9 9.97 5.79 -12.69
N ILE A 10 9.50 6.19 -11.50
CA ILE A 10 8.14 5.98 -11.01
C ILE A 10 7.21 6.94 -11.79
N PRO A 11 6.27 6.42 -12.59
CA PRO A 11 5.29 7.23 -13.33
C PRO A 11 4.49 8.17 -12.43
N ARG A 12 4.03 9.28 -12.99
CA ARG A 12 3.22 10.27 -12.26
C ARG A 12 1.99 9.67 -11.58
N TRP A 13 1.29 8.76 -12.27
CA TRP A 13 0.10 8.13 -11.71
C TRP A 13 0.45 7.21 -10.53
N ILE A 14 1.59 6.51 -10.56
CA ILE A 14 2.08 5.70 -9.44
C ILE A 14 2.53 6.62 -8.29
N VAL A 15 3.19 7.75 -8.58
CA VAL A 15 3.53 8.72 -7.55
C VAL A 15 2.27 9.25 -6.85
N ILE A 16 1.24 9.61 -7.60
CA ILE A 16 -0.05 10.05 -7.04
C ILE A 16 -0.67 8.94 -6.19
N TRP A 17 -0.68 7.70 -6.70
CA TRP A 17 -1.15 6.53 -5.97
C TRP A 17 -0.42 6.33 -4.65
N LEU A 18 0.92 6.35 -4.66
CA LEU A 18 1.74 6.16 -3.47
C LEU A 18 1.51 7.27 -2.46
N ILE A 19 1.40 8.54 -2.88
CA ILE A 19 1.16 9.65 -1.96
C ILE A 19 -0.25 9.57 -1.34
N LEU A 20 -1.30 9.48 -2.16
CA LEU A 20 -2.67 9.45 -1.66
C LEU A 20 -2.97 8.16 -0.88
N GLY A 21 -2.48 7.03 -1.38
CA GLY A 21 -2.56 5.74 -0.72
C GLY A 21 -1.87 5.75 0.65
N ASN A 22 -0.67 6.33 0.75
CA ASN A 22 0.03 6.45 2.04
C ASN A 22 -0.70 7.34 3.04
N LEU A 23 -1.36 8.41 2.59
CA LEU A 23 -2.15 9.26 3.49
C LEU A 23 -3.32 8.47 4.08
N ILE A 24 -4.04 7.71 3.25
CA ILE A 24 -5.19 6.91 3.70
C ILE A 24 -4.73 5.72 4.55
N ALA A 25 -3.80 4.90 4.04
CA ALA A 25 -3.32 3.71 4.72
C ALA A 25 -2.52 4.03 5.99
N GLY A 26 -1.75 5.12 5.98
CA GLY A 26 -1.04 5.60 7.16
C GLY A 26 -2.00 6.10 8.23
N TRP A 27 -3.04 6.85 7.84
CA TRP A 27 -4.09 7.27 8.77
C TRP A 27 -4.83 6.08 9.38
N ASP A 28 -5.16 5.08 8.56
CA ASP A 28 -5.81 3.84 9.02
C ASP A 28 -4.92 3.01 9.97
N ALA A 29 -3.64 2.85 9.64
CA ALA A 29 -2.70 2.14 10.49
C ALA A 29 -2.43 2.87 11.82
N LEU A 30 -2.32 4.21 11.78
CA LEU A 30 -2.18 5.03 12.98
C LEU A 30 -3.42 4.92 13.88
N TYR A 31 -4.63 4.85 13.31
CA TYR A 31 -5.83 4.62 14.10
C TYR A 31 -5.68 3.34 14.92
N VAL A 32 -5.31 2.22 14.30
CA VAL A 32 -5.23 0.92 14.98
C VAL A 32 -4.09 0.87 16.01
N VAL A 33 -2.90 1.36 15.66
CA VAL A 33 -1.70 1.30 16.52
C VAL A 33 -1.80 2.23 17.72
N LEU A 34 -2.49 3.37 17.58
CA LEU A 34 -2.65 4.34 18.68
C LEU A 34 -3.82 4.01 19.61
N ARG A 35 -4.51 2.88 19.43
CA ARG A 35 -5.55 2.47 20.39
C ARG A 35 -4.93 2.21 21.77
N PRO A 36 -5.59 2.59 22.88
CA PRO A 36 -6.96 3.12 22.97
C PRO A 36 -7.05 4.65 22.79
N LEU A 37 -5.94 5.38 22.60
CA LEU A 37 -5.95 6.85 22.51
C LEU A 37 -6.73 7.36 21.29
N SER A 38 -6.66 6.64 20.17
CA SER A 38 -7.38 6.93 18.92
C SER A 38 -8.82 6.43 18.90
N ALA A 39 -9.17 5.46 19.75
CA ALA A 39 -10.50 4.87 19.81
C ALA A 39 -11.53 5.86 20.37
N ASP A 40 -12.83 5.56 20.20
CA ASP A 40 -13.90 6.45 20.68
C ASP A 40 -13.80 6.67 22.20
N GLY A 41 -13.80 7.95 22.61
CA GLY A 41 -13.57 8.37 23.99
C GLY A 41 -12.10 8.63 24.35
N GLY A 42 -11.15 8.24 23.49
CA GLY A 42 -9.74 8.55 23.64
C GLY A 42 -9.38 9.99 23.27
N ILE A 43 -8.24 10.47 23.80
CA ILE A 43 -7.77 11.86 23.60
C ILE A 43 -7.42 12.19 22.15
N LEU A 44 -7.08 11.20 21.32
CA LEU A 44 -6.77 11.36 19.89
C LEU A 44 -7.97 11.05 18.98
N SER A 45 -9.13 10.67 19.53
CA SER A 45 -10.32 10.30 18.74
C SER A 45 -10.81 11.39 17.78
N PHE A 46 -10.56 12.66 18.10
CA PHE A 46 -10.90 13.80 17.23
C PHE A 46 -10.13 13.78 15.90
N PHE A 47 -8.97 13.11 15.84
CA PHE A 47 -8.16 12.99 14.61
C PHE A 47 -8.65 11.84 13.70
N PHE A 48 -9.55 10.98 14.18
CA PHE A 48 -10.08 9.82 13.46
C PHE A 48 -11.61 9.82 13.32
N PRO A 49 -12.24 10.93 12.86
CA PRO A 49 -13.70 11.01 12.80
C PRO A 49 -14.33 9.99 11.83
N ALA A 50 -13.65 9.62 10.75
CA ALA A 50 -14.19 8.63 9.80
C ALA A 50 -14.23 7.22 10.42
N HIS A 51 -13.30 6.89 11.31
CA HIS A 51 -13.25 5.57 11.96
C HIS A 51 -14.46 5.32 12.83
N LYS A 52 -15.10 6.36 13.41
CA LYS A 52 -16.36 6.23 14.17
C LYS A 52 -17.48 5.56 13.36
N LEU A 53 -17.53 5.84 12.06
CA LEU A 53 -18.48 5.19 11.15
C LEU A 53 -17.94 3.86 10.63
N TYR A 54 -16.64 3.81 10.35
CA TYR A 54 -16.00 2.64 9.76
C TYR A 54 -16.05 1.41 10.67
N ILE A 55 -15.81 1.57 11.98
CA ILE A 55 -15.86 0.46 12.96
C ILE A 55 -17.25 -0.20 13.07
N LEU A 56 -18.31 0.52 12.69
CA LEU A 56 -19.67 -0.02 12.65
C LEU A 56 -19.89 -0.92 11.42
N ARG A 57 -19.06 -0.76 10.39
CA ARG A 57 -19.10 -1.51 9.13
C ARG A 57 -18.10 -2.64 9.16
N ASP A 58 -16.86 -2.35 9.49
CA ASP A 58 -15.82 -3.34 9.70
C ASP A 58 -15.49 -3.44 11.19
N LYS A 59 -16.12 -4.41 11.85
CA LYS A 59 -15.97 -4.58 13.30
C LYS A 59 -14.58 -5.03 13.71
N ARG A 60 -13.71 -5.45 12.78
CA ARG A 60 -12.35 -5.84 13.11
C ARG A 60 -11.54 -4.66 13.64
N TYR A 61 -11.84 -3.47 13.12
CA TYR A 61 -11.27 -2.20 13.59
C TYR A 61 -11.80 -1.76 14.96
N ALA A 62 -12.93 -2.31 15.41
CA ALA A 62 -13.45 -2.08 16.76
C ALA A 62 -12.89 -3.08 17.78
N ASP A 63 -12.33 -4.20 17.32
CA ASP A 63 -11.88 -5.30 18.17
C ASP A 63 -10.45 -5.01 18.67
N ASP A 64 -10.33 -4.73 19.96
CA ASP A 64 -9.04 -4.42 20.61
C ASP A 64 -8.21 -5.67 20.89
N VAL A 65 -8.77 -6.86 20.68
CA VAL A 65 -8.12 -8.16 20.95
C VAL A 65 -7.68 -8.86 19.66
N ASP A 66 -8.16 -8.41 18.50
CA ASP A 66 -7.78 -8.99 17.21
C ASP A 66 -6.31 -8.68 16.88
N ALA A 67 -5.42 -9.66 17.10
CA ALA A 67 -4.00 -9.50 16.84
C ALA A 67 -3.70 -9.31 15.34
N PHE A 68 -4.59 -9.77 14.46
CA PHE A 68 -4.41 -9.67 13.02
C PHE A 68 -4.51 -8.21 12.54
N VAL A 69 -5.51 -7.44 12.96
CA VAL A 69 -5.64 -6.03 12.56
C VAL A 69 -4.46 -5.19 13.05
N VAL A 70 -3.94 -5.48 14.25
CA VAL A 70 -2.74 -4.81 14.77
C VAL A 70 -1.51 -5.16 13.93
N ALA A 71 -1.32 -6.44 13.60
CA ALA A 71 -0.22 -6.86 12.72
C ALA A 71 -0.32 -6.22 11.32
N GLN A 72 -1.54 -6.14 10.76
CA GLN A 72 -1.82 -5.45 9.50
C GLN A 72 -1.44 -3.96 9.55
N ALA A 73 -1.75 -3.29 10.65
CA ALA A 73 -1.42 -1.88 10.83
C ALA A 73 0.10 -1.65 10.94
N VAL A 74 0.84 -2.51 11.65
CA VAL A 74 2.31 -2.42 11.73
C VAL A 74 2.97 -2.62 10.36
N ILE A 75 2.49 -3.58 9.58
CA ILE A 75 2.94 -3.77 8.19
C ILE A 75 2.58 -2.51 7.37
N GLY A 76 1.36 -1.97 7.55
CA GLY A 76 0.90 -0.73 6.93
C GLY A 76 1.82 0.47 7.15
N LEU A 77 2.29 0.68 8.39
CA LEU A 77 3.25 1.75 8.69
C LEU A 77 4.59 1.52 7.98
N SER A 78 5.06 0.27 7.92
CA SER A 78 6.29 -0.08 7.23
C SER A 78 6.20 0.20 5.72
N GLU A 79 5.05 -0.10 5.11
CA GLU A 79 4.76 0.21 3.70
C GLU A 79 4.75 1.72 3.44
N VAL A 80 4.11 2.50 4.32
CA VAL A 80 4.06 3.96 4.20
C VAL A 80 5.47 4.55 4.22
N ILE A 81 6.33 4.10 5.15
CA ILE A 81 7.72 4.56 5.23
C ILE A 81 8.48 4.23 3.93
N LEU A 82 8.38 2.99 3.46
CA LEU A 82 9.07 2.52 2.26
C LEU A 82 8.61 3.30 1.01
N SER A 83 7.29 3.48 0.88
CA SER A 83 6.65 4.18 -0.22
C SER A 83 7.04 5.67 -0.26
N LEU A 84 7.00 6.37 0.88
CA LEU A 84 7.47 7.76 0.97
C LEU A 84 8.96 7.88 0.67
N PHE A 85 9.77 6.92 1.13
CA PHE A 85 11.19 6.91 0.84
C PHE A 85 11.47 6.70 -0.66
N ALA A 86 10.73 5.82 -1.34
CA ALA A 86 10.82 5.62 -2.79
C ALA A 86 10.49 6.90 -3.56
N VAL A 87 9.38 7.57 -3.22
CA VAL A 87 8.95 8.83 -3.84
C VAL A 87 9.96 9.95 -3.58
N GLY A 88 10.42 10.10 -2.35
CA GLY A 88 11.44 11.09 -1.97
C GLY A 88 12.76 10.87 -2.71
N LEU A 89 13.21 9.62 -2.83
CA LEU A 89 14.45 9.27 -3.52
C LEU A 89 14.39 9.58 -5.01
N GLN A 90 13.24 9.34 -5.66
CA GLN A 90 13.01 9.70 -7.04
C GLN A 90 13.18 11.21 -7.28
N TRP A 91 12.64 12.05 -6.40
CA TRP A 91 12.75 13.51 -6.53
C TRP A 91 14.13 14.03 -6.14
N TYR A 92 14.76 13.42 -5.15
CA TYR A 92 16.06 13.84 -4.66
C TYR A 92 17.18 13.63 -5.68
N SER A 93 17.19 12.51 -6.40
CA SER A 93 18.29 12.21 -7.32
C SER A 93 17.87 11.36 -8.52
N VAL A 94 18.12 11.91 -9.72
CA VAL A 94 17.96 11.17 -10.99
C VAL A 94 18.79 9.88 -10.99
N LYS A 95 20.00 9.88 -10.42
CA LYS A 95 20.88 8.70 -10.35
C LYS A 95 20.33 7.58 -9.46
N ARG A 96 19.40 7.90 -8.56
CA ARG A 96 18.81 6.95 -7.60
C ARG A 96 17.44 6.41 -8.04
N ARG A 97 16.99 6.80 -9.23
CA ARG A 97 15.75 6.34 -9.86
C ARG A 97 15.60 4.81 -9.94
N PRO A 98 16.65 4.01 -10.26
CA PRO A 98 16.55 2.54 -10.21
C PRO A 98 16.16 2.01 -8.83
N LEU A 99 16.80 2.53 -7.78
CA LEU A 99 16.48 2.15 -6.40
C LEU A 99 15.08 2.63 -6.01
N ALA A 100 14.69 3.85 -6.40
CA ALA A 100 13.34 4.36 -6.16
C ALA A 100 12.26 3.45 -6.80
N CYS A 101 12.44 3.02 -8.05
CA CYS A 101 11.53 2.09 -8.71
C CYS A 101 11.45 0.74 -7.98
N LEU A 102 12.59 0.20 -7.54
CA LEU A 102 12.62 -1.06 -6.81
C LEU A 102 11.86 -0.96 -5.48
N LEU A 103 12.08 0.11 -4.71
CA LEU A 103 11.38 0.33 -3.44
C LEU A 103 9.88 0.56 -3.63
N ALA A 104 9.49 1.31 -4.67
CA ALA A 104 8.09 1.49 -5.04
C ALA A 104 7.43 0.16 -5.45
N LEU A 105 8.15 -0.70 -6.17
CA LEU A 105 7.68 -2.03 -6.55
C LEU A 105 7.40 -2.88 -5.30
N ILE A 106 8.37 -2.92 -4.37
CA ILE A 106 8.22 -3.66 -3.11
C ILE A 106 7.01 -3.15 -2.33
N ALA A 107 6.86 -1.83 -2.18
CA ALA A 107 5.70 -1.23 -1.50
C ALA A 107 4.37 -1.63 -2.16
N CYS A 108 4.28 -1.57 -3.49
CA CYS A 108 3.06 -1.97 -4.21
C CYS A 108 2.73 -3.46 -4.02
N VAL A 109 3.75 -4.34 -4.09
CA VAL A 109 3.56 -5.78 -3.87
C VAL A 109 3.11 -6.05 -2.43
N MET A 110 3.72 -5.39 -1.44
CA MET A 110 3.32 -5.49 -0.04
C MET A 110 1.85 -5.10 0.14
N THR A 111 1.40 -3.99 -0.46
CA THR A 111 0.02 -3.52 -0.32
C THR A 111 -0.97 -4.51 -0.89
N SER A 112 -0.72 -4.98 -2.12
CA SER A 112 -1.59 -5.96 -2.77
C SER A 112 -1.64 -7.28 -1.98
N ALA A 113 -0.48 -7.82 -1.57
CA ALA A 113 -0.39 -9.07 -0.84
C ALA A 113 -1.07 -8.99 0.54
N LYS A 114 -0.85 -7.89 1.26
CA LYS A 114 -1.47 -7.61 2.55
C LYS A 114 -3.00 -7.58 2.42
N THR A 115 -3.53 -6.87 1.43
CA THR A 115 -4.98 -6.78 1.22
C THR A 115 -5.58 -8.12 0.80
N ILE A 116 -4.89 -8.91 -0.02
CA ILE A 116 -5.30 -10.29 -0.33
C ILE A 116 -5.36 -11.13 0.95
N MET A 117 -4.37 -11.00 1.83
CA MET A 117 -4.36 -11.70 3.12
C MET A 117 -5.54 -11.25 4.01
N TYR A 118 -5.86 -9.96 4.04
CA TYR A 118 -7.03 -9.44 4.75
C TYR A 118 -8.33 -10.10 4.29
N VAL A 119 -8.56 -10.14 2.97
CA VAL A 119 -9.75 -10.77 2.37
C VAL A 119 -9.79 -12.27 2.65
N ALA A 120 -8.63 -12.95 2.57
CA ALA A 120 -8.53 -14.38 2.86
C ALA A 120 -8.90 -14.69 4.31
N ILE A 121 -8.36 -13.94 5.28
CA ILE A 121 -8.67 -14.13 6.70
C ILE A 121 -10.15 -13.82 6.98
N GLU A 122 -10.70 -12.73 6.43
CA GLU A 122 -12.13 -12.42 6.60
C GLU A 122 -13.03 -13.53 6.04
N SER A 123 -12.64 -14.14 4.93
CA SER A 123 -13.36 -15.27 4.34
C SER A 123 -13.27 -16.53 5.22
N LEU A 124 -12.09 -16.80 5.78
CA LEU A 124 -11.85 -17.94 6.69
C LEU A 124 -12.59 -17.78 8.02
N ASP A 125 -12.74 -16.56 8.50
CA ASP A 125 -13.54 -16.21 9.69
C ASP A 125 -15.06 -16.26 9.41
N GLY A 126 -15.49 -16.64 8.20
CA GLY A 126 -16.90 -16.68 7.81
C GLY A 126 -17.54 -15.29 7.80
N PHE A 127 -16.76 -14.27 7.42
CA PHE A 127 -17.14 -12.87 7.40
C PHE A 127 -17.63 -12.36 8.76
N LYS A 128 -17.04 -12.86 9.86
CA LYS A 128 -17.44 -12.53 11.24
C LYS A 128 -17.58 -11.03 11.47
N TYR A 129 -16.72 -10.21 10.88
CA TYR A 129 -16.63 -8.77 11.14
C TYR A 129 -17.42 -7.92 10.14
N THR A 130 -17.82 -8.48 9.00
CA THR A 130 -18.46 -7.74 7.89
C THR A 130 -19.84 -8.25 7.47
N LYS A 131 -20.22 -9.48 7.82
CA LYS A 131 -21.49 -10.11 7.39
C LYS A 131 -22.76 -9.42 7.89
N HIS A 132 -22.67 -8.63 8.96
CA HIS A 132 -23.83 -7.91 9.51
C HIS A 132 -24.26 -6.72 8.66
N ASN A 133 -23.45 -6.34 7.66
CA ASN A 133 -23.77 -5.25 6.75
C ASN A 133 -24.80 -5.69 5.70
N ASN A 134 -25.66 -4.74 5.30
CA ASN A 134 -26.43 -4.90 4.07
C ASN A 134 -25.50 -4.87 2.84
N ILE A 135 -26.02 -5.28 1.68
CA ILE A 135 -25.22 -5.41 0.46
C ILE A 135 -24.53 -4.11 0.03
N ILE A 136 -25.18 -2.95 0.23
CA ILE A 136 -24.64 -1.64 -0.14
C ILE A 136 -23.43 -1.31 0.76
N ASN A 137 -23.60 -1.42 2.07
CA ASN A 137 -22.54 -1.15 3.04
C ASN A 137 -21.38 -2.13 2.88
N LEU A 138 -21.66 -3.42 2.68
CA LEU A 138 -20.64 -4.42 2.41
C LEU A 138 -19.84 -4.06 1.15
N THR A 139 -20.52 -3.62 0.09
CA THR A 139 -19.87 -3.26 -1.15
C THR A 139 -19.00 -2.01 -0.99
N LEU A 140 -19.52 -0.96 -0.37
CA LEU A 140 -18.83 0.33 -0.26
C LEU A 140 -17.67 0.33 0.74
N TYR A 141 -17.81 -0.39 1.86
CA TYR A 141 -16.83 -0.34 2.95
C TYR A 141 -15.86 -1.52 2.97
N PHE A 142 -16.19 -2.63 2.29
CA PHE A 142 -15.31 -3.79 2.24
C PHE A 142 -14.93 -4.14 0.79
N ILE A 143 -15.88 -4.49 -0.08
CA ILE A 143 -15.54 -5.03 -1.42
C ILE A 143 -14.77 -4.01 -2.27
N LEU A 144 -15.27 -2.78 -2.38
CA LEU A 144 -14.65 -1.75 -3.21
C LEU A 144 -13.27 -1.34 -2.68
N PRO A 145 -13.08 -1.03 -1.39
CA PRO A 145 -11.75 -0.73 -0.85
C PRO A 145 -10.77 -1.89 -1.03
N MET A 146 -11.17 -3.14 -0.71
CA MET A 146 -10.30 -4.31 -0.86
C MET A 146 -9.92 -4.54 -2.33
N GLY A 147 -10.89 -4.42 -3.25
CA GLY A 147 -10.63 -4.52 -4.68
C GLY A 147 -9.66 -3.45 -5.18
N LEU A 148 -9.89 -2.19 -4.80
CA LEU A 148 -9.04 -1.07 -5.19
C LEU A 148 -7.61 -1.25 -4.65
N TRP A 149 -7.46 -1.62 -3.37
CA TRP A 149 -6.14 -1.78 -2.71
C TRP A 149 -5.43 -3.08 -3.11
N THR A 150 -6.11 -3.99 -3.80
CA THR A 150 -5.49 -5.16 -4.42
C THR A 150 -5.05 -4.88 -5.85
N ILE A 151 -5.96 -4.32 -6.67
CA ILE A 151 -5.81 -4.23 -8.12
C ILE A 151 -4.89 -3.07 -8.52
N ALA A 152 -5.12 -1.86 -8.00
CA ALA A 152 -4.32 -0.70 -8.38
C ALA A 152 -2.82 -0.85 -8.06
N PRO A 153 -2.39 -1.34 -6.88
CA PRO A 153 -0.98 -1.56 -6.62
C PRO A 153 -0.43 -2.77 -7.40
N ALA A 154 -1.23 -3.77 -7.74
CA ALA A 154 -0.79 -4.85 -8.64
C ALA A 154 -0.49 -4.32 -10.06
N ILE A 155 -1.33 -3.43 -10.60
CA ILE A 155 -1.08 -2.76 -11.88
C ILE A 155 0.18 -1.88 -11.80
N ALA A 156 0.36 -1.17 -10.68
CA ALA A 156 1.54 -0.34 -10.45
C ALA A 156 2.83 -1.19 -10.40
N ALA A 157 2.79 -2.30 -9.67
CA ALA A 157 3.88 -3.26 -9.59
C ALA A 157 4.25 -3.79 -10.99
N TYR A 158 3.25 -4.15 -11.81
CA TYR A 158 3.48 -4.63 -13.17
C TYR A 158 4.17 -3.59 -14.07
N ASP A 159 3.75 -2.31 -14.02
CA ASP A 159 4.41 -1.25 -14.79
C ASP A 159 5.85 -1.01 -14.31
N LEU A 160 6.09 -1.03 -12.99
CA LEU A 160 7.42 -0.90 -12.42
C LEU A 160 8.35 -2.06 -12.81
N VAL A 161 7.83 -3.30 -12.86
CA VAL A 161 8.60 -4.47 -13.34
C VAL A 161 9.04 -4.28 -14.78
N LYS A 162 8.13 -3.88 -15.69
CA LYS A 162 8.48 -3.63 -17.11
C LYS A 162 9.60 -2.60 -17.27
N ARG A 163 9.56 -1.56 -16.45
CA ARG A 163 10.56 -0.48 -16.45
C ARG A 163 11.92 -0.97 -15.99
N LEU A 164 11.95 -1.75 -14.91
CA LEU A 164 13.17 -2.36 -14.41
C LEU A 164 13.73 -3.37 -15.43
N ASP A 165 12.89 -4.20 -16.03
CA ASP A 165 13.27 -5.15 -17.07
C ASP A 165 13.91 -4.47 -18.29
N THR A 166 13.26 -3.43 -18.81
CA THR A 166 13.79 -2.63 -19.93
C THR A 166 15.18 -2.05 -19.60
N ALA A 167 15.37 -1.56 -18.38
CA ALA A 167 16.66 -1.05 -17.93
C ALA A 167 17.73 -2.14 -17.85
N MET A 168 17.38 -3.32 -17.33
CA MET A 168 18.30 -4.47 -17.26
C MET A 168 18.72 -4.93 -18.66
N VAL A 169 17.79 -5.11 -19.58
CA VAL A 169 18.07 -5.50 -20.97
C VAL A 169 19.00 -4.48 -21.64
N THR A 170 18.73 -3.18 -21.47
CA THR A 170 19.57 -2.11 -22.04
C THR A 170 21.03 -2.18 -21.54
N VAL A 171 21.23 -2.47 -20.24
CA VAL A 171 22.58 -2.62 -19.68
C VAL A 171 23.28 -3.83 -20.27
N ILE A 172 22.58 -4.96 -20.39
CA ILE A 172 23.15 -6.20 -20.96
C ILE A 172 23.59 -5.99 -22.41
N GLU A 173 22.80 -5.27 -23.20
CA GLU A 173 23.13 -4.95 -24.60
C GLU A 173 24.31 -3.99 -24.72
N ASP A 174 24.39 -2.94 -23.88
CA ASP A 174 25.53 -2.00 -23.83
C ASP A 174 26.83 -2.74 -23.52
N GLU A 175 26.81 -3.67 -22.55
CA GLU A 175 27.98 -4.49 -22.21
C GLU A 175 28.38 -5.44 -23.34
N LYS A 176 27.44 -6.11 -24.01
CA LYS A 176 27.73 -6.97 -25.16
C LYS A 176 28.39 -6.21 -26.31
N ASN A 177 27.99 -4.97 -26.54
CA ASN A 177 28.53 -4.15 -27.62
C ASN A 177 29.94 -3.62 -27.34
N LYS A 178 30.38 -3.53 -26.07
CA LYS A 178 31.75 -3.13 -25.71
C LYS A 178 32.78 -4.25 -25.88
N ILE A 179 32.31 -5.50 -25.92
CA ILE A 179 33.17 -6.70 -26.02
C ILE A 179 33.39 -7.10 -27.49
N LYS A 180 32.56 -6.59 -28.41
CA LYS A 180 32.73 -6.73 -29.86
C LYS A 180 33.65 -5.65 -30.41
#